data_AF-A0A2H3ID18-F1
#
_entry.id   AF-A0A2H3ID18-F1
#
_cell.length_a   1.000
_cell.length_b   1.000
_cell.length_c   1.000
_cell.angle_alpha   90.00
_cell.angle_beta   90.00
_cell.angle_gamma   90.00
#
_symmetry.space_group_name_H-M   'P 1'
#
loop_
_entity.id
_entity.type
_entity.pdbx_description
1 polymer ?
#
loop_
_entity_poly.entity_id
_entity_poly.type
_entity_poly.pdbx_seq_one_letter_code
_entity_poly.pdbx_strand_id
1 'polypeptide(L)'
;MPAEEKLIRITALLFRKEGITPKEFYHHWYEIHGPKMLDLSLRYGVLEYRQYHTTPAAKSTLDAVAKAFGKECLSCDGMAETLVRDLDTYLRMQVDPEYLEKIIPDEAAFMDKSKLEFTIGYEYAIIEDGKAVKTGEAFTRTLHRDEYDAIDPTSPALSQAGKVIVVTGASQGIGKEGIVRQFARAKPKAIVIAARNAEKLKETEALALEVEPTVEIVRVPTDVTKEDSVKSLFDTVQQKFGRADVLVNNAGVSVGHTNVDMMELDDYWQNFEVNVKGVLLTTKYFLRLLGDATGTIINISSQAAWNEPEVSAGYCLSKLAIVKLCRQMSWRPNVSVVALHPGTVKSDIVPEFFWRFAEDTPALAGGTAVWLTTEEARFMSGRFISANWCVKELVARKEEIEQEGLCKVGMIGTVGLDQFKNPNFSLKAPLHVSTMGKIISLRLPALYDPDAPVQNSGPSIDWVSGRWHISHSSLPMWLDKRNCTVDYTPLAPNSSGVLRLDDMVHYQTLTSDSVSQIHAVNTGWEGNPAGWTWRGTGWITQFISCDWEIFGYGELSGGGDWMIMHFRATWLTKAGLDLFVRGVDGAYRRLDESEYASIVAEVEKLATDHTELLSLLSQFKPVKNDSENPTGAV
;
A
#
# COMPACT_ATOMS: atom_id res chain seq x y z
N MET A 1 24.10 6.58 11.63
CA MET A 1 23.02 5.61 11.37
C MET A 1 22.51 5.16 12.73
N PRO A 2 21.18 5.16 12.99
CA PRO A 2 20.63 4.48 14.16
C PRO A 2 21.16 3.05 14.16
N ALA A 3 21.75 2.62 15.28
CA ALA A 3 22.31 1.30 15.38
C ALA A 3 21.18 0.30 15.64
N GLU A 4 21.15 -0.77 14.86
CA GLU A 4 20.41 -1.97 15.27
C GLU A 4 21.18 -2.57 16.44
N GLU A 5 20.57 -2.51 17.63
CA GLU A 5 21.16 -3.05 18.85
C GLU A 5 20.39 -4.31 19.25
N LYS A 6 21.15 -5.35 19.59
CA LYS A 6 20.61 -6.55 20.24
C LYS A 6 20.42 -6.24 21.72
N LEU A 7 19.17 -6.22 22.15
CA LEU A 7 18.76 -5.94 23.53
C LEU A 7 18.35 -7.23 24.25
N ILE A 8 18.43 -7.18 25.57
CA ILE A 8 17.97 -8.23 26.46
C ILE A 8 16.55 -7.86 26.90
N ARG A 9 15.60 -8.74 26.61
CA ARG A 9 14.22 -8.66 27.08
C ARG A 9 14.06 -9.58 28.28
N ILE A 10 13.66 -9.01 29.41
CA ILE A 10 13.38 -9.73 30.65
C ILE A 10 11.88 -9.68 30.87
N THR A 11 11.24 -10.84 30.92
CA THR A 11 9.79 -10.95 31.16
C THR A 11 9.57 -11.58 32.52
N ALA A 12 8.83 -10.90 33.39
CA ALA A 12 8.37 -11.41 34.67
C ALA A 12 6.90 -11.79 34.57
N LEU A 13 6.54 -13.01 34.94
CA LEU A 13 5.16 -13.47 35.08
C LEU A 13 4.76 -13.37 36.56
N LEU A 14 3.68 -12.64 36.80
CA LEU A 14 3.23 -12.28 38.15
C LEU A 14 1.98 -13.04 38.52
N PHE A 15 1.92 -13.41 39.79
CA PHE A 15 0.78 -14.11 40.40
C PHE A 15 0.25 -13.25 41.53
N ARG A 16 -1.07 -13.08 41.59
CA ARG A 16 -1.69 -12.31 42.66
C ARG A 16 -1.61 -13.06 43.98
N LYS A 17 -1.49 -12.30 45.06
CA LYS A 17 -1.49 -12.86 46.41
C LYS A 17 -2.86 -13.46 46.75
N GLU A 18 -2.85 -14.51 47.57
CA GLU A 18 -4.09 -15.10 48.06
C GLU A 18 -4.92 -14.06 48.82
N GLY A 19 -6.23 -14.05 48.56
CA GLY A 19 -7.17 -13.06 49.12
C GLY A 19 -7.33 -11.77 48.30
N ILE A 20 -6.56 -11.56 47.24
CA ILE A 20 -6.69 -10.39 46.37
C ILE A 20 -7.52 -10.73 45.14
N THR A 21 -8.57 -9.95 44.89
CA THR A 21 -9.42 -10.13 43.71
C THR A 21 -8.70 -9.67 42.43
N PRO A 22 -9.08 -10.17 41.24
CA PRO A 22 -8.47 -9.73 39.99
C PRO A 22 -8.56 -8.22 39.77
N LYS A 23 -9.68 -7.60 40.19
CA LYS A 23 -9.91 -6.16 40.08
C LYS A 23 -8.97 -5.35 40.97
N GLU A 24 -8.78 -5.79 42.23
CA GLU A 24 -7.84 -5.16 43.16
C GLU A 24 -6.40 -5.31 42.68
N PHE A 25 -6.04 -6.50 42.19
CA PHE A 25 -4.73 -6.75 41.59
C PHE A 25 -4.49 -5.82 40.40
N TYR A 26 -5.42 -5.72 39.45
CA TYR A 26 -5.31 -4.83 38.30
C TYR A 26 -5.10 -3.37 38.72
N HIS A 27 -5.94 -2.88 39.62
CA HIS A 27 -5.87 -1.51 40.10
C HIS A 27 -4.51 -1.22 40.75
N HIS A 28 -4.05 -2.09 41.65
CA HIS A 28 -2.76 -1.89 42.32
C HIS A 28 -1.58 -2.01 41.33
N TRP A 29 -1.60 -3.03 40.47
CA TRP A 29 -0.56 -3.28 39.48
C TRP A 29 -0.35 -2.10 38.52
N TYR A 30 -1.45 -1.57 37.99
CA TYR A 30 -1.42 -0.54 36.96
C TYR A 30 -1.34 0.88 37.54
N GLU A 31 -2.17 1.21 38.54
CA GLU A 31 -2.30 2.59 39.05
C GLU A 31 -1.29 2.93 40.15
N ILE A 32 -0.77 1.92 40.87
CA ILE A 32 0.09 2.15 42.05
C ILE A 32 1.52 1.67 41.78
N HIS A 33 1.69 0.42 41.35
CA HIS A 33 3.00 -0.19 41.18
C HIS A 33 3.71 0.31 39.90
N GLY A 34 3.00 0.34 38.77
CA GLY A 34 3.53 0.78 37.48
C GLY A 34 4.24 2.14 37.50
N PRO A 35 3.64 3.21 38.06
CA PRO A 35 4.28 4.52 38.16
C PRO A 35 5.60 4.50 38.94
N LYS A 36 5.69 3.71 40.02
CA LYS A 36 6.91 3.60 40.84
C LYS A 36 8.03 2.91 40.09
N MET A 37 7.70 1.84 39.36
CA MET A 37 8.68 1.11 38.55
C MET A 37 9.20 1.92 37.37
N LEU A 38 8.34 2.72 36.73
CA LEU A 38 8.71 3.50 35.56
C LEU A 38 9.78 4.56 35.87
N ASP A 39 9.61 5.31 36.97
CA ASP A 39 10.58 6.34 37.38
C ASP A 39 11.98 5.75 37.65
N LEU A 40 12.02 4.64 38.39
CA LEU A 40 13.26 3.95 38.71
C LEU A 40 13.91 3.36 37.44
N SER A 41 13.12 2.76 36.56
CA SER A 41 13.59 2.16 35.30
C SER A 41 14.31 3.19 34.42
N LEU A 42 13.73 4.39 34.29
CA LEU A 42 14.31 5.47 33.47
C LEU A 42 15.68 5.92 33.99
N ARG A 43 15.89 5.99 35.32
CA ARG A 43 17.17 6.39 35.92
C ARG A 43 18.31 5.42 35.63
N TYR A 44 18.00 4.13 35.50
CA TYR A 44 19.01 3.09 35.28
C TYR A 44 19.28 2.82 33.79
N GLY A 45 18.58 3.50 32.88
CA GLY A 45 18.76 3.29 31.44
C GLY A 45 18.03 2.07 30.89
N VAL A 46 16.94 1.66 31.56
CA VAL A 46 15.96 0.75 30.96
C VAL A 46 15.34 1.43 29.74
N LEU A 47 15.38 0.74 28.61
CA LEU A 47 14.92 1.27 27.33
C LEU A 47 13.41 1.19 27.16
N GLU A 48 12.81 0.15 27.74
CA GLU A 48 11.37 -0.05 27.72
C GLU A 48 10.92 -0.82 28.95
N TYR A 49 9.79 -0.41 29.55
CA TYR A 49 9.10 -1.13 30.61
C TYR A 49 7.61 -1.22 30.24
N ARG A 50 7.10 -2.45 30.10
CA ARG A 50 5.70 -2.74 29.76
C ARG A 50 5.04 -3.59 30.83
N GLN A 51 3.76 -3.33 31.07
CA GLN A 51 2.93 -4.11 31.98
C GLN A 51 1.72 -4.63 31.23
N TYR A 52 1.39 -5.89 31.49
CA TYR A 52 0.26 -6.60 30.93
C TYR A 52 -0.61 -7.12 32.08
N HIS A 53 -1.92 -7.13 31.87
CA HIS A 53 -2.88 -7.75 32.77
C HIS A 53 -3.92 -8.50 31.97
N THR A 54 -4.29 -9.69 32.43
CA THR A 54 -5.35 -10.49 31.82
C THR A 54 -6.62 -10.32 32.62
N THR A 55 -7.60 -9.60 32.06
CA THR A 55 -8.92 -9.46 32.71
C THR A 55 -9.63 -10.82 32.81
N PRO A 56 -10.55 -11.01 33.77
CA PRO A 56 -11.31 -12.26 33.88
C PRO A 56 -12.05 -12.63 32.58
N ALA A 57 -12.57 -11.64 31.86
CA ALA A 57 -13.23 -11.83 30.58
C ALA A 57 -12.26 -12.32 29.49
N ALA A 58 -11.09 -11.68 29.36
CA ALA A 58 -10.06 -12.10 28.40
C ALA A 58 -9.52 -13.51 28.71
N LYS A 59 -9.33 -13.82 30.00
CA LYS A 59 -8.86 -15.15 30.45
C LYS A 59 -9.85 -16.25 30.08
N SER A 60 -11.15 -16.02 30.34
CA SER A 60 -12.20 -16.99 29.98
C SER A 60 -12.27 -17.25 28.47
N THR A 61 -12.11 -16.22 27.64
CA THR A 61 -12.09 -16.35 26.17
C THR A 61 -10.87 -17.14 25.72
N LEU A 62 -9.69 -16.81 26.25
CA LEU A 62 -8.45 -17.49 25.90
C LEU A 62 -8.46 -18.95 26.36
N ASP A 63 -9.00 -19.25 27.54
CA ASP A 63 -9.15 -20.63 28.07
C ASP A 63 -10.06 -21.47 27.16
N ALA A 64 -11.15 -20.90 26.65
CA ALA A 64 -12.03 -21.59 25.71
C ALA A 64 -11.31 -21.94 24.41
N VAL A 65 -10.50 -21.02 23.88
CA VAL A 65 -9.68 -21.23 22.68
C VAL A 65 -8.57 -22.25 22.94
N ALA A 66 -7.80 -22.11 24.02
CA ALA A 66 -6.73 -23.03 24.38
C ALA A 66 -7.25 -24.46 24.55
N LYS A 67 -8.41 -24.61 25.21
CA LYS A 67 -9.07 -25.90 25.38
C LYS A 67 -9.50 -26.54 24.06
N ALA A 68 -9.94 -25.75 23.08
CA ALA A 68 -10.27 -26.25 21.73
C ALA A 68 -9.05 -26.83 21.00
N PHE A 69 -7.84 -26.37 21.33
CA PHE A 69 -6.57 -26.89 20.82
C PHE A 69 -5.87 -27.89 21.76
N GLY A 70 -6.52 -28.32 22.85
CA GLY A 70 -5.93 -29.22 23.85
C GLY A 70 -4.74 -28.62 24.59
N LYS A 71 -4.76 -27.30 24.81
CA LYS A 71 -3.73 -26.52 25.52
C LYS A 71 -4.32 -25.83 26.76
N GLU A 72 -3.44 -25.38 27.64
CA GLU A 72 -3.78 -24.56 28.80
C GLU A 72 -3.18 -23.16 28.63
N CYS A 73 -3.88 -22.14 29.10
CA CYS A 73 -3.35 -20.78 29.16
C CYS A 73 -2.32 -20.65 30.28
N LEU A 74 -1.41 -19.69 30.14
CA LEU A 74 -0.52 -19.29 31.23
C LEU A 74 -1.36 -18.88 32.45
N SER A 75 -0.99 -19.42 33.60
CA SER A 75 -1.77 -19.28 34.83
C SER A 75 -1.59 -17.93 35.52
N CYS A 76 -0.61 -17.12 35.09
CA CYS A 76 -0.30 -15.81 35.66
C CYS A 76 -1.47 -14.81 35.63
N ASP A 77 -1.42 -13.83 36.53
CA ASP A 77 -2.40 -12.75 36.66
C ASP A 77 -1.89 -11.42 36.07
N GLY A 78 -0.57 -11.30 35.86
CA GLY A 78 0.06 -10.16 35.19
C GLY A 78 1.39 -10.55 34.57
N MET A 79 1.93 -9.68 33.72
CA MET A 79 3.26 -9.82 33.14
C MET A 79 3.93 -8.45 33.05
N ALA A 80 5.23 -8.38 33.29
CA ALA A 80 6.03 -7.20 33.01
C ALA A 80 7.17 -7.54 32.06
N GLU A 81 7.45 -6.66 31.11
CA GLU A 81 8.60 -6.77 30.22
C GLU A 81 9.53 -5.59 30.45
N THR A 82 10.83 -5.87 30.54
CA THR A 82 11.88 -4.87 30.68
C THR A 82 12.91 -5.07 29.58
N LEU A 83 13.25 -4.01 28.85
CA LEU A 83 14.22 -4.05 27.76
C LEU A 83 15.48 -3.27 28.17
N VAL A 84 16.64 -3.95 28.16
CA VAL A 84 17.93 -3.40 28.60
C VAL A 84 19.05 -3.79 27.64
N ARG A 85 20.16 -3.01 27.62
CA ARG A 85 21.35 -3.34 26.82
C ARG A 85 22.16 -4.48 27.41
N ASP A 86 22.18 -4.58 28.73
CA ASP A 86 22.91 -5.56 29.50
C ASP A 86 22.14 -5.94 30.76
N LEU A 87 22.40 -7.14 31.28
CA LEU A 87 21.72 -7.68 32.45
C LEU A 87 22.11 -6.91 33.73
N ASP A 88 23.32 -6.35 33.78
CA ASP A 88 23.82 -5.57 34.93
C ASP A 88 22.98 -4.32 35.17
N THR A 89 22.43 -3.71 34.12
CA THR A 89 21.49 -2.60 34.23
C THR A 89 20.24 -2.98 34.99
N TYR A 90 19.65 -4.13 34.67
CA TYR A 90 18.50 -4.67 35.41
C TYR A 90 18.86 -5.04 36.85
N LEU A 91 20.00 -5.71 37.06
CA LEU A 91 20.45 -6.14 38.38
C LEU A 91 20.77 -4.97 39.31
N ARG A 92 21.36 -3.89 38.79
CA ARG A 92 21.65 -2.67 39.58
C ARG A 92 20.37 -1.96 40.02
N MET A 93 19.33 -1.96 39.19
CA MET A 93 18.02 -1.43 39.55
C MET A 93 17.41 -2.23 40.72
N GLN A 94 17.56 -3.56 40.72
CA GLN A 94 17.00 -4.46 41.74
C GLN A 94 17.65 -4.32 43.13
N VAL A 95 18.86 -3.75 43.21
CA VAL A 95 19.57 -3.51 44.48
C VAL A 95 19.59 -2.02 44.85
N ASP A 96 18.88 -1.17 44.12
CA ASP A 96 18.75 0.24 44.45
C ASP A 96 18.02 0.40 45.81
N PRO A 97 18.50 1.29 46.72
CA PRO A 97 17.85 1.50 48.01
C PRO A 97 16.37 1.84 47.91
N GLU A 98 15.95 2.60 46.90
CA GLU A 98 14.55 2.91 46.66
C GLU A 98 13.75 1.70 46.19
N TYR A 99 14.35 0.82 45.38
CA TYR A 99 13.75 -0.46 45.05
C TYR A 99 13.52 -1.31 46.31
N LEU A 100 14.55 -1.43 47.14
CA LEU A 100 14.50 -2.22 48.37
C LEU A 100 13.51 -1.66 49.40
N GLU A 101 13.46 -0.33 49.57
CA GLU A 101 12.66 0.32 50.61
C GLU A 101 11.22 0.59 50.18
N LYS A 102 10.96 0.85 48.88
CA LYS A 102 9.63 1.27 48.41
C LYS A 102 8.97 0.27 47.48
N ILE A 103 9.74 -0.40 46.62
CA ILE A 103 9.17 -1.32 45.62
C ILE A 103 8.96 -2.71 46.20
N ILE A 104 9.95 -3.26 46.93
CA ILE A 104 9.82 -4.60 47.52
C ILE A 104 8.59 -4.71 48.46
N PRO A 105 8.31 -3.75 49.36
CA PRO A 105 7.11 -3.78 50.19
C PRO A 105 5.81 -3.61 49.40
N ASP A 106 5.83 -2.77 48.36
CA ASP A 106 4.69 -2.56 47.47
C ASP A 106 4.34 -3.86 46.72
N GLU A 107 5.32 -4.52 46.09
CA GLU A 107 5.15 -5.82 45.48
C GLU A 107 4.60 -6.86 46.48
N ALA A 108 5.16 -6.93 47.70
CA ALA A 108 4.68 -7.87 48.71
C ALA A 108 3.22 -7.63 49.16
N ALA A 109 2.67 -6.44 48.91
CA ALA A 109 1.30 -6.09 49.23
C ALA A 109 0.29 -6.77 48.29
N PHE A 110 0.61 -6.95 47.00
CA PHE A 110 -0.37 -7.42 46.01
C PHE A 110 0.00 -8.69 45.22
N MET A 111 1.28 -9.08 45.19
CA MET A 111 1.74 -10.26 44.44
C MET A 111 2.37 -11.34 45.33
N ASP A 112 2.20 -12.58 44.91
CA ASP A 112 2.85 -13.76 45.50
C ASP A 112 4.24 -13.93 44.89
N LYS A 113 5.24 -13.33 45.55
CA LYS A 113 6.64 -13.39 45.11
C LYS A 113 7.21 -14.81 45.03
N SER A 114 6.63 -15.77 45.76
CA SER A 114 7.11 -17.16 45.73
C SER A 114 6.82 -17.88 44.40
N LYS A 115 5.88 -17.35 43.62
CA LYS A 115 5.45 -17.90 42.32
C LYS A 115 5.97 -17.11 41.13
N LEU A 116 6.77 -16.07 41.35
CA LEU A 116 7.34 -15.30 40.25
C LEU A 116 8.13 -16.20 39.31
N GLU A 117 7.80 -16.11 38.02
CA GLU A 117 8.56 -16.77 36.96
C GLU A 117 9.19 -15.71 36.06
N PHE A 118 10.38 -16.00 35.53
CA PHE A 118 11.10 -15.10 34.66
C PHE A 118 11.51 -15.81 33.37
N THR A 119 11.45 -15.08 32.25
CA THR A 119 12.10 -15.48 31.01
C THR A 119 13.07 -14.39 30.58
N ILE A 120 14.12 -14.80 29.87
CA ILE A 120 15.09 -13.89 29.25
C ILE A 120 15.16 -14.24 27.78
N GLY A 121 14.93 -13.24 26.93
CA GLY A 121 15.02 -13.32 25.48
C GLY A 121 15.89 -12.21 24.92
N TYR A 122 16.07 -12.23 23.60
CA TYR A 122 16.75 -11.17 22.88
C TYR A 122 15.84 -10.57 21.83
N GLU A 123 15.94 -9.26 21.65
CA GLU A 123 15.20 -8.50 20.64
C GLU A 123 16.17 -7.57 19.93
N TYR A 124 15.96 -7.36 18.63
CA TYR A 124 16.70 -6.37 17.87
C TYR A 124 15.84 -5.12 17.77
N ALA A 125 16.37 -4.00 18.27
CA ALA A 125 15.69 -2.71 18.23
C ALA A 125 16.59 -1.66 17.61
N ILE A 126 15.96 -0.67 16.97
CA ILE A 126 16.66 0.51 16.46
C ILE A 126 16.73 1.53 17.60
N ILE A 127 17.93 2.00 17.91
CA ILE A 127 18.16 3.01 18.96
C ILE A 127 18.45 4.38 18.34
N GLU A 128 17.71 5.40 18.80
CA GLU A 128 17.92 6.82 18.46
C GLU A 128 17.88 7.65 19.76
N ASP A 129 18.87 8.52 19.95
CA ASP A 129 19.06 9.33 21.16
C ASP A 129 18.95 8.55 22.50
N GLY A 130 19.44 7.31 22.49
CA GLY A 130 19.46 6.44 23.67
C GLY A 130 18.13 5.77 23.99
N LYS A 131 17.06 5.99 23.22
CA LYS A 131 15.74 5.33 23.35
C LYS A 131 15.52 4.31 22.23
N ALA A 132 14.78 3.24 22.53
CA ALA A 132 14.31 2.31 21.50
C ALA A 132 13.21 2.98 20.65
N VAL A 133 13.40 3.00 19.34
CA VAL A 133 12.44 3.56 18.38
C VAL A 133 11.48 2.47 17.95
N LYS A 134 10.17 2.71 18.12
CA LYS A 134 9.14 1.86 17.52
C LYS A 134 9.14 2.07 16.00
N THR A 135 9.78 1.15 15.28
CA THR A 135 9.84 1.17 13.82
C THR A 135 8.70 0.42 13.13
N GLY A 136 7.89 -0.32 13.89
CA GLY A 136 6.76 -1.09 13.35
C GLY A 136 5.67 -0.25 12.66
N GLU A 137 5.66 1.08 12.86
CA GLU A 137 4.70 2.02 12.27
C GLU A 137 5.38 3.12 11.42
N ALA A 138 6.69 3.03 11.25
CA ALA A 138 7.49 4.03 10.55
C ALA A 138 7.55 3.73 9.06
N PHE A 139 7.12 4.67 8.22
CA PHE A 139 7.28 4.54 6.76
C PHE A 139 8.62 5.11 6.27
N THR A 140 9.15 6.13 6.95
CA THR A 140 10.48 6.69 6.72
C THR A 140 11.45 6.21 7.79
N ARG A 141 12.74 6.17 7.45
CA ARG A 141 13.80 5.79 8.36
C ARG A 141 14.00 6.82 9.47
N THR A 142 14.01 8.09 9.09
CA THR A 142 14.11 9.20 10.05
C THR A 142 12.71 9.59 10.52
N LEU A 143 12.55 9.73 11.83
CA LEU A 143 11.33 10.23 12.45
C LEU A 143 11.61 11.54 13.18
N HIS A 144 10.66 12.47 13.12
CA HIS A 144 10.76 13.76 13.80
C HIS A 144 9.68 13.88 14.88
N ARG A 145 10.03 14.55 15.98
CA ARG A 145 9.14 14.89 17.10
C ARG A 145 8.79 16.38 17.13
N ASP A 146 9.55 17.20 16.39
CA ASP A 146 9.38 18.64 16.29
C ASP A 146 9.62 19.12 14.85
N GLU A 147 9.33 20.39 14.59
CA GLU A 147 9.69 21.06 13.35
C GLU A 147 11.19 20.91 13.03
N TYR A 148 11.51 20.77 11.74
CA TYR A 148 12.87 20.65 11.22
C TYR A 148 12.97 21.36 9.87
N ASP A 149 14.19 21.58 9.39
CA ASP A 149 14.51 22.45 8.24
C ASP A 149 13.61 22.27 6.99
N ALA A 150 13.18 21.04 6.70
CA ALA A 150 12.39 20.76 5.49
C ALA A 150 10.93 21.25 5.58
N ILE A 151 10.44 21.41 6.80
CA ILE A 151 9.06 21.82 7.09
C ILE A 151 8.98 23.13 7.87
N ASP A 152 10.10 23.85 8.04
CA ASP A 152 10.13 25.18 8.66
C ASP A 152 9.35 26.19 7.80
N PRO A 153 8.19 26.70 8.28
CA PRO A 153 7.34 27.57 7.48
C PRO A 153 7.97 28.93 7.13
N THR A 154 9.06 29.31 7.79
CA THR A 154 9.78 30.55 7.48
C THR A 154 10.69 30.41 6.25
N SER A 155 10.92 29.18 5.78
CA SER A 155 11.65 28.89 4.55
C SER A 155 10.95 29.53 3.33
N PRO A 156 11.69 30.19 2.41
CA PRO A 156 11.10 30.75 1.20
C PRO A 156 10.35 29.73 0.34
N ALA A 157 10.77 28.46 0.36
CA ALA A 157 10.13 27.38 -0.38
C ALA A 157 8.71 27.04 0.13
N LEU A 158 8.40 27.39 1.38
CA LEU A 158 7.12 27.11 2.04
C LEU A 158 6.20 28.33 2.14
N SER A 159 6.61 29.47 1.59
CA SER A 159 5.85 30.72 1.60
C SER A 159 4.42 30.52 1.11
N GLN A 160 3.47 31.07 1.86
CA GLN A 160 2.04 31.09 1.52
C GLN A 160 1.59 32.46 1.03
N ALA A 161 2.51 33.37 0.69
CA ALA A 161 2.20 34.71 0.24
C ALA A 161 1.12 34.71 -0.85
N GLY A 162 0.10 35.55 -0.66
CA GLY A 162 -1.04 35.65 -1.59
C GLY A 162 -2.16 34.63 -1.36
N LYS A 163 -1.92 33.54 -0.61
CA LYS A 163 -2.91 32.48 -0.38
C LYS A 163 -3.84 32.78 0.79
N VAL A 164 -5.07 32.25 0.70
CA VAL A 164 -6.12 32.32 1.71
C VAL A 164 -6.35 30.92 2.28
N ILE A 165 -6.15 30.79 3.59
CA ILE A 165 -6.19 29.51 4.31
C ILE A 165 -7.44 29.45 5.19
N VAL A 166 -8.22 28.37 5.11
CA VAL A 166 -9.37 28.13 5.99
C VAL A 166 -9.05 27.01 6.95
N VAL A 167 -9.16 27.23 8.25
CA VAL A 167 -8.86 26.23 9.30
C VAL A 167 -10.08 26.01 10.18
N THR A 168 -10.60 24.78 10.22
CA THR A 168 -11.69 24.39 11.12
C THR A 168 -11.16 23.79 12.42
N GLY A 169 -11.90 23.93 13.53
CA GLY A 169 -11.40 23.52 14.85
C GLY A 169 -10.20 24.35 15.30
N ALA A 170 -10.10 25.59 14.85
CA ALA A 170 -8.92 26.45 15.03
C ALA A 170 -8.73 26.97 16.46
N SER A 171 -9.70 26.78 17.36
CA SER A 171 -9.73 27.46 18.66
C SER A 171 -8.82 26.86 19.74
N GLN A 172 -8.23 25.68 19.52
CA GLN A 172 -7.41 24.99 20.54
C GLN A 172 -6.55 23.88 19.93
N GLY A 173 -5.66 23.30 20.77
CA GLY A 173 -4.85 22.12 20.44
C GLY A 173 -4.05 22.29 19.15
N ILE A 174 -4.02 21.23 18.34
CA ILE A 174 -3.32 21.21 17.04
C ILE A 174 -3.81 22.32 16.11
N GLY A 175 -5.10 22.65 16.12
CA GLY A 175 -5.65 23.71 15.28
C GLY A 175 -5.06 25.09 15.57
N LYS A 176 -4.99 25.47 16.87
CA LYS A 176 -4.46 26.76 17.33
C LYS A 176 -2.92 26.78 17.30
N GLU A 177 -2.30 25.85 18.03
CA GLU A 177 -0.86 25.89 18.32
C GLU A 177 -0.01 25.32 17.18
N GLY A 178 -0.58 24.44 16.35
CA GLY A 178 0.09 23.85 15.20
C GLY A 178 -0.32 24.55 13.91
N ILE A 179 -1.51 24.27 13.41
CA ILE A 179 -1.94 24.70 12.07
C ILE A 179 -1.94 26.22 11.94
N VAL A 180 -2.69 26.96 12.76
CA VAL A 180 -2.79 28.42 12.63
C VAL A 180 -1.44 29.10 12.84
N ARG A 181 -0.71 28.72 13.90
CA ARG A 181 0.62 29.27 14.21
C ARG A 181 1.61 29.09 13.04
N GLN A 182 1.69 27.89 12.49
CA GLN A 182 2.64 27.57 11.43
C GLN A 182 2.23 28.17 10.09
N PHE A 183 0.93 28.20 9.75
CA PHE A 183 0.48 28.96 8.58
C PHE A 183 0.76 30.45 8.74
N ALA A 184 0.59 31.07 9.91
CA ALA A 184 0.94 32.48 10.12
C ALA A 184 2.43 32.75 9.86
N ARG A 185 3.33 31.88 10.35
CA ARG A 185 4.79 31.95 10.05
C ARG A 185 5.10 31.89 8.56
N ALA A 186 4.27 31.20 7.78
CA ALA A 186 4.40 31.09 6.33
C ALA A 186 3.88 32.32 5.55
N LYS A 187 3.40 33.37 6.24
CA LYS A 187 3.00 34.67 5.69
C LYS A 187 1.93 34.62 4.58
N PRO A 188 0.78 33.96 4.81
CA PRO A 188 -0.33 33.98 3.88
C PRO A 188 -0.94 35.36 3.75
N LYS A 189 -1.78 35.55 2.72
CA LYS A 189 -2.59 36.76 2.61
C LYS A 189 -3.61 36.85 3.75
N ALA A 190 -4.28 35.73 4.04
CA ALA A 190 -5.27 35.66 5.11
C ALA A 190 -5.43 34.25 5.68
N ILE A 191 -5.84 34.18 6.95
CA ILE A 191 -6.27 32.94 7.62
C ILE A 191 -7.67 33.13 8.17
N VAL A 192 -8.61 32.30 7.71
CA VAL A 192 -9.98 32.24 8.20
C VAL A 192 -10.08 31.13 9.24
N ILE A 193 -10.28 31.51 10.49
CA ILE A 193 -10.32 30.60 11.64
C ILE A 193 -11.77 30.33 12.07
N ALA A 194 -12.12 29.05 12.07
CA ALA A 194 -13.49 28.58 12.29
C ALA A 194 -13.57 27.59 13.46
N ALA A 195 -14.37 27.92 14.47
CA ALA A 195 -14.70 27.06 15.61
C ALA A 195 -15.95 27.58 16.33
N ARG A 196 -16.55 26.79 17.22
CA ARG A 196 -17.79 27.18 17.91
C ARG A 196 -17.60 28.34 18.90
N ASN A 197 -16.46 28.38 19.60
CA ASN A 197 -16.21 29.34 20.67
C ASN A 197 -15.54 30.61 20.14
N ALA A 198 -16.30 31.71 20.06
CA ALA A 198 -15.83 32.98 19.54
C ALA A 198 -14.71 33.63 20.38
N GLU A 199 -14.70 33.43 21.71
CA GLU A 199 -13.67 33.99 22.59
C GLU A 199 -12.34 33.26 22.40
N LYS A 200 -12.33 31.91 22.33
CA LYS A 200 -11.11 31.15 22.02
C LYS A 200 -10.57 31.47 20.61
N LEU A 201 -11.42 31.86 19.66
CA LEU A 201 -10.97 32.35 18.36
C LEU A 201 -10.25 33.69 18.45
N LYS A 202 -10.59 34.58 19.39
CA LYS A 202 -9.83 35.83 19.64
C LYS A 202 -8.43 35.52 20.16
N GLU A 203 -8.29 34.55 21.05
CA GLU A 203 -6.96 34.12 21.53
C GLU A 203 -6.12 33.55 20.40
N THR A 204 -6.74 32.81 19.48
CA THR A 204 -6.08 32.24 18.30
C THR A 204 -5.64 33.33 17.32
N GLU A 205 -6.47 34.36 17.11
CA GLU A 205 -6.11 35.55 16.34
C GLU A 205 -4.92 36.28 16.97
N ALA A 206 -4.93 36.52 18.28
CA ALA A 206 -3.83 37.17 18.98
C ALA A 206 -2.51 36.39 18.82
N LEU A 207 -2.56 35.07 18.94
CA LEU A 207 -1.41 34.19 18.72
C LEU A 207 -0.87 34.27 17.28
N ALA A 208 -1.74 34.30 16.27
CA ALA A 208 -1.31 34.43 14.89
C ALA A 208 -0.63 35.79 14.63
N LEU A 209 -1.20 36.87 15.16
CA LEU A 209 -0.68 38.24 15.02
C LEU A 209 0.60 38.48 15.82
N GLU A 210 0.84 37.73 16.90
CA GLU A 210 2.12 37.75 17.61
C GLU A 210 3.27 37.30 16.70
N VAL A 211 3.01 36.32 15.83
CA VAL A 211 4.03 35.68 15.01
C VAL A 211 4.15 36.33 13.62
N GLU A 212 3.04 36.78 13.04
CA GLU A 212 3.03 37.56 11.79
C GLU A 212 2.03 38.72 11.91
N PRO A 213 2.48 39.93 12.30
CA PRO A 213 1.59 41.06 12.56
C PRO A 213 0.79 41.57 11.35
N THR A 214 1.17 41.20 10.13
CA THR A 214 0.56 41.73 8.90
C THR A 214 -0.48 40.79 8.27
N VAL A 215 -0.63 39.57 8.77
CA VAL A 215 -1.61 38.61 8.21
C VAL A 215 -3.04 39.05 8.55
N GLU A 216 -3.95 38.99 7.57
CA GLU A 216 -5.37 39.20 7.84
C GLU A 216 -5.99 37.95 8.50
N ILE A 217 -6.49 38.08 9.72
CA ILE A 217 -7.22 37.02 10.41
C ILE A 217 -8.72 37.30 10.35
N VAL A 218 -9.51 36.32 9.92
CA VAL A 218 -10.97 36.40 9.92
C VAL A 218 -11.55 35.33 10.82
N ARG A 219 -12.19 35.75 11.91
CA ARG A 219 -12.87 34.87 12.85
C ARG A 219 -14.29 34.60 12.40
N VAL A 220 -14.64 33.32 12.25
CA VAL A 220 -16.01 32.93 11.91
C VAL A 220 -16.49 31.83 12.86
N PRO A 221 -17.30 32.17 13.89
CA PRO A 221 -17.91 31.17 14.74
C PRO A 221 -18.68 30.15 13.89
N THR A 222 -18.26 28.89 13.93
CA THR A 222 -18.77 27.85 13.04
C THR A 222 -18.95 26.52 13.77
N ASP A 223 -20.14 25.94 13.64
CA ASP A 223 -20.41 24.55 13.99
C ASP A 223 -20.40 23.73 12.69
N VAL A 224 -19.37 22.90 12.51
CA VAL A 224 -19.19 22.10 11.30
C VAL A 224 -20.28 21.06 11.10
N THR A 225 -21.07 20.72 12.13
CA THR A 225 -22.20 19.78 12.02
C THR A 225 -23.45 20.42 11.40
N LYS A 226 -23.49 21.76 11.29
CA LYS A 226 -24.62 22.55 10.78
C LYS A 226 -24.28 23.13 9.41
N GLU A 227 -25.03 22.72 8.38
CA GLU A 227 -24.77 23.13 6.99
C GLU A 227 -24.85 24.65 6.80
N ASP A 228 -25.85 25.33 7.38
CA ASP A 228 -25.98 26.80 7.28
C ASP A 228 -24.80 27.55 7.90
N SER A 229 -24.22 27.00 8.97
CA SER A 229 -23.04 27.57 9.61
C SER A 229 -21.82 27.45 8.70
N VAL A 230 -21.61 26.28 8.09
CA VAL A 230 -20.53 26.06 7.11
C VAL A 230 -20.74 26.90 5.85
N LYS A 231 -21.98 27.01 5.35
CA LYS A 231 -22.29 27.89 4.23
C LYS A 231 -21.91 29.33 4.54
N SER A 232 -22.28 29.85 5.71
CA SER A 232 -21.97 31.22 6.14
C SER A 232 -20.45 31.46 6.24
N LEU A 233 -19.69 30.45 6.66
CA LEU A 233 -18.22 30.48 6.62
C LEU A 233 -17.70 30.72 5.20
N PHE A 234 -18.13 29.94 4.22
CA PHE A 234 -17.64 30.10 2.85
C PHE A 234 -18.24 31.30 2.11
N ASP A 235 -19.45 31.76 2.46
CA ASP A 235 -19.99 33.04 1.99
C ASP A 235 -19.10 34.20 2.46
N THR A 236 -18.60 34.15 3.69
CA THR A 236 -17.65 35.15 4.23
C THR A 236 -16.34 35.14 3.45
N VAL A 237 -15.80 33.96 3.14
CA VAL A 237 -14.59 33.81 2.32
C VAL A 237 -14.82 34.40 0.92
N GLN A 238 -15.94 34.04 0.28
CA GLN A 238 -16.31 34.53 -1.04
C GLN A 238 -16.40 36.06 -1.07
N GLN A 239 -17.04 36.68 -0.08
CA GLN A 239 -17.24 38.12 0.00
C GLN A 239 -15.93 38.88 0.22
N LYS A 240 -15.04 38.38 1.09
CA LYS A 240 -13.78 39.07 1.43
C LYS A 240 -12.67 38.82 0.42
N PHE A 241 -12.55 37.60 -0.08
CA PHE A 241 -11.36 37.14 -0.79
C PHE A 241 -11.63 36.59 -2.18
N GLY A 242 -12.89 36.35 -2.54
CA GLY A 242 -13.27 35.72 -3.79
C GLY A 242 -13.09 34.20 -3.80
N ARG A 243 -12.06 33.68 -3.13
CA ARG A 243 -11.77 32.24 -3.02
C ARG A 243 -10.94 31.90 -1.77
N ALA A 244 -10.79 30.60 -1.51
CA ALA A 244 -9.76 30.05 -0.62
C ALA A 244 -8.85 29.09 -1.40
N ASP A 245 -7.59 28.98 -0.99
CA ASP A 245 -6.56 28.16 -1.65
C ASP A 245 -6.30 26.87 -0.87
N VAL A 246 -6.43 26.93 0.45
CA VAL A 246 -6.17 25.79 1.35
C VAL A 246 -7.32 25.62 2.33
N LEU A 247 -7.81 24.39 2.47
CA LEU A 247 -8.73 23.99 3.52
C LEU A 247 -8.04 22.99 4.45
N VAL A 248 -7.95 23.32 5.73
CA VAL A 248 -7.51 22.39 6.77
C VAL A 248 -8.73 21.98 7.61
N ASN A 249 -9.18 20.75 7.37
CA ASN A 249 -10.24 20.12 8.14
C ASN A 249 -9.66 19.52 9.42
N ASN A 250 -9.54 20.36 10.45
CA ASN A 250 -8.98 19.98 11.75
C ASN A 250 -10.05 19.81 12.84
N ALA A 251 -11.28 20.31 12.66
CA ALA A 251 -12.36 20.05 13.61
C ALA A 251 -12.56 18.54 13.81
N GLY A 252 -12.55 18.10 15.07
CA GLY A 252 -12.74 16.70 15.42
C GLY A 252 -13.01 16.47 16.90
N VAL A 253 -13.54 15.29 17.21
CA VAL A 253 -13.79 14.79 18.58
C VAL A 253 -13.38 13.32 18.67
N SER A 254 -13.07 12.87 19.89
CA SER A 254 -12.97 11.46 20.27
C SER A 254 -13.81 11.28 21.53
N VAL A 255 -14.96 10.62 21.41
CA VAL A 255 -15.90 10.36 22.52
C VAL A 255 -16.26 8.87 22.57
N GLY A 256 -16.73 8.41 23.73
CA GLY A 256 -17.08 7.00 23.98
C GLY A 256 -15.86 6.08 24.03
N HIS A 257 -14.94 6.32 24.98
CA HIS A 257 -13.71 5.53 25.15
C HIS A 257 -13.96 4.19 25.86
N THR A 258 -14.75 3.31 25.24
CA THR A 258 -15.13 2.00 25.78
C THR A 258 -15.04 0.92 24.70
N ASN A 259 -15.15 -0.34 25.09
CA ASN A 259 -15.27 -1.46 24.15
C ASN A 259 -16.53 -1.32 23.28
N VAL A 260 -16.53 -2.00 22.13
CA VAL A 260 -17.61 -1.94 21.11
C VAL A 260 -18.99 -2.25 21.70
N ASP A 261 -19.08 -3.22 22.60
CA ASP A 261 -20.32 -3.68 23.25
C ASP A 261 -20.85 -2.72 24.33
N MET A 262 -19.99 -1.83 24.84
CA MET A 262 -20.30 -0.89 25.92
C MET A 262 -20.43 0.57 25.47
N MET A 263 -20.09 0.85 24.20
CA MET A 263 -20.11 2.21 23.67
C MET A 263 -21.55 2.63 23.31
N GLU A 264 -21.98 3.78 23.81
CA GLU A 264 -23.30 4.34 23.53
C GLU A 264 -23.42 4.72 22.04
N LEU A 265 -24.56 4.42 21.42
CA LEU A 265 -24.79 4.71 20.00
C LEU A 265 -24.66 6.20 19.66
N ASP A 266 -25.05 7.07 20.59
CA ASP A 266 -24.93 8.53 20.40
C ASP A 266 -23.46 8.97 20.30
N ASP A 267 -22.54 8.31 21.00
CA ASP A 267 -21.10 8.59 20.89
C ASP A 267 -20.55 8.18 19.52
N TYR A 268 -21.03 7.06 18.94
CA TYR A 268 -20.68 6.68 17.56
C TYR A 268 -21.11 7.77 16.59
N TRP A 269 -22.37 8.19 16.68
CA TRP A 269 -22.91 9.19 15.77
C TRP A 269 -22.28 10.55 15.98
N GLN A 270 -21.98 10.96 17.22
CA GLN A 270 -21.27 12.20 17.47
C GLN A 270 -19.89 12.22 16.81
N ASN A 271 -19.13 11.11 16.89
CA ASN A 271 -17.86 10.97 16.17
C ASN A 271 -18.07 11.13 14.66
N PHE A 272 -19.09 10.50 14.06
CA PHE A 272 -19.39 10.63 12.62
C PHE A 272 -19.89 12.02 12.22
N GLU A 273 -20.74 12.65 13.02
CA GLU A 273 -21.31 13.96 12.71
C GLU A 273 -20.23 15.04 12.65
N VAL A 274 -19.28 15.02 13.58
CA VAL A 274 -18.19 15.98 13.60
C VAL A 274 -17.09 15.56 12.61
N ASN A 275 -16.56 14.34 12.75
CA ASN A 275 -15.35 13.94 12.03
C ASN A 275 -15.61 13.59 10.57
N VAL A 276 -16.84 13.24 10.17
CA VAL A 276 -17.19 12.85 8.79
C VAL A 276 -18.11 13.88 8.14
N LYS A 277 -19.30 14.09 8.68
CA LYS A 277 -20.27 15.06 8.10
C LYS A 277 -19.69 16.48 8.09
N GLY A 278 -19.00 16.90 9.15
CA GLY A 278 -18.33 18.21 9.18
C GLY A 278 -17.28 18.38 8.08
N VAL A 279 -16.47 17.35 7.83
CA VAL A 279 -15.47 17.33 6.75
C VAL A 279 -16.13 17.35 5.36
N LEU A 280 -17.22 16.60 5.18
CA LEU A 280 -17.98 16.58 3.92
C LEU A 280 -18.59 17.94 3.61
N LEU A 281 -19.21 18.59 4.61
CA LEU A 281 -19.82 19.91 4.44
C LEU A 281 -18.77 20.96 4.07
N THR A 282 -17.69 21.05 4.84
CA THR A 282 -16.63 22.04 4.60
C THR A 282 -15.94 21.83 3.26
N THR A 283 -15.65 20.58 2.90
CA THR A 283 -15.08 20.22 1.60
C THR A 283 -16.03 20.56 0.45
N LYS A 284 -17.33 20.27 0.57
CA LYS A 284 -18.35 20.61 -0.43
C LYS A 284 -18.36 22.09 -0.76
N TYR A 285 -18.37 22.96 0.25
CA TYR A 285 -18.42 24.41 0.03
C TYR A 285 -17.08 24.98 -0.42
N PHE A 286 -15.96 24.46 0.09
CA PHE A 286 -14.63 24.81 -0.41
C PHE A 286 -14.47 24.49 -1.90
N LEU A 287 -14.81 23.28 -2.32
CA LEU A 287 -14.68 22.88 -3.74
C LEU A 287 -15.59 23.69 -4.67
N ARG A 288 -16.80 24.06 -4.21
CA ARG A 288 -17.69 24.96 -4.95
C ARG A 288 -17.09 26.35 -5.14
N LEU A 289 -16.47 26.88 -4.09
CA LEU A 289 -15.81 28.18 -4.11
C LEU A 289 -14.51 28.15 -4.95
N LEU A 290 -13.79 27.02 -4.93
CA LEU A 290 -12.53 26.84 -5.66
C LEU A 290 -12.74 26.78 -7.18
N GLY A 291 -13.80 26.12 -7.65
CA GLY A 291 -14.05 25.89 -9.08
C GLY A 291 -12.91 25.11 -9.74
N ASP A 292 -12.36 25.66 -10.82
CA ASP A 292 -11.24 25.07 -11.58
C ASP A 292 -9.86 25.53 -11.09
N ALA A 293 -9.82 26.39 -10.07
CA ALA A 293 -8.55 26.82 -9.50
C ALA A 293 -7.81 25.66 -8.81
N THR A 294 -6.49 25.82 -8.65
CA THR A 294 -5.70 24.86 -7.87
C THR A 294 -5.90 25.10 -6.37
N GLY A 295 -6.09 24.03 -5.60
CA GLY A 295 -6.24 24.11 -4.15
C GLY A 295 -5.77 22.86 -3.42
N THR A 296 -5.60 22.98 -2.10
CA THR A 296 -5.17 21.89 -1.22
C THR A 296 -6.19 21.67 -0.11
N ILE A 297 -6.53 20.41 0.16
CA ILE A 297 -7.35 19.99 1.28
C ILE A 297 -6.51 19.07 2.18
N ILE A 298 -6.37 19.44 3.44
CA ILE A 298 -5.68 18.64 4.46
C ILE A 298 -6.73 18.20 5.46
N ASN A 299 -6.97 16.90 5.52
CA ASN A 299 -7.88 16.31 6.50
C ASN A 299 -7.06 15.76 7.66
N ILE A 300 -7.23 16.33 8.86
CA ILE A 300 -6.56 15.82 10.05
C ILE A 300 -7.19 14.49 10.44
N SER A 301 -6.46 13.41 10.17
CA SER A 301 -6.82 12.03 10.44
C SER A 301 -6.18 11.55 11.74
N SER A 302 -5.98 10.24 11.88
CA SER A 302 -5.27 9.60 12.98
C SER A 302 -4.67 8.27 12.51
N GLN A 303 -3.61 7.80 13.16
CA GLN A 303 -3.17 6.40 13.05
C GLN A 303 -4.28 5.42 13.48
N ALA A 304 -5.20 5.85 14.36
CA ALA A 304 -6.39 5.08 14.74
C ALA A 304 -7.34 4.76 13.56
N ALA A 305 -7.06 5.27 12.35
CA ALA A 305 -7.74 4.86 11.13
C ALA A 305 -7.42 3.41 10.71
N TRP A 306 -6.31 2.82 11.19
CA TRP A 306 -5.92 1.43 10.90
C TRP A 306 -5.25 0.72 12.08
N ASN A 307 -4.72 1.46 13.06
CA ASN A 307 -4.41 0.89 14.36
C ASN A 307 -5.75 0.74 15.08
N GLU A 308 -6.03 -0.46 15.60
CA GLU A 308 -7.32 -0.81 16.21
C GLU A 308 -7.20 -0.83 17.73
N PRO A 309 -7.18 0.34 18.43
CA PRO A 309 -7.26 0.34 19.88
C PRO A 309 -8.62 -0.20 20.31
N GLU A 310 -8.62 -1.08 21.31
CA GLU A 310 -9.82 -1.79 21.78
C GLU A 310 -10.95 -0.86 22.27
N VAL A 311 -10.63 0.40 22.64
CA VAL A 311 -11.50 1.29 23.40
C VAL A 311 -11.91 2.59 22.70
N SER A 312 -12.06 2.64 21.36
CA SER A 312 -12.45 3.88 20.64
C SER A 312 -13.10 3.67 19.27
N ALA A 313 -13.94 2.65 19.13
CA ALA A 313 -14.44 2.18 17.83
C ALA A 313 -15.08 3.28 16.95
N GLY A 314 -15.97 4.12 17.51
CA GLY A 314 -16.60 5.21 16.75
C GLY A 314 -15.62 6.23 16.20
N TYR A 315 -14.56 6.55 16.97
CA TYR A 315 -13.49 7.43 16.52
C TYR A 315 -12.68 6.78 15.38
N CYS A 316 -12.22 5.54 15.56
CA CYS A 316 -11.43 4.81 14.57
C CYS A 316 -12.16 4.70 13.23
N LEU A 317 -13.43 4.28 13.26
CA LEU A 317 -14.30 4.19 12.07
C LEU A 317 -14.44 5.55 11.37
N SER A 318 -14.66 6.62 12.14
CA SER A 318 -14.81 7.97 11.59
C SER A 318 -13.52 8.45 10.90
N LYS A 319 -12.34 8.14 11.46
CA LYS A 319 -11.04 8.53 10.86
C LYS A 319 -10.69 7.69 9.64
N LEU A 320 -11.01 6.40 9.63
CA LEU A 320 -10.89 5.56 8.44
C LEU A 320 -11.74 6.08 7.27
N ALA A 321 -12.98 6.52 7.55
CA ALA A 321 -13.87 7.11 6.55
C ALA A 321 -13.22 8.33 5.85
N ILE A 322 -12.50 9.16 6.60
CA ILE A 322 -11.79 10.33 6.06
C ILE A 322 -10.60 9.93 5.18
N VAL A 323 -9.83 8.92 5.57
CA VAL A 323 -8.74 8.42 4.71
C VAL A 323 -9.29 7.91 3.37
N LYS A 324 -10.43 7.21 3.39
CA LYS A 324 -11.11 6.78 2.17
C LYS A 324 -11.63 7.95 1.35
N LEU A 325 -12.19 8.98 1.99
CA LEU A 325 -12.66 10.19 1.33
C LEU A 325 -11.53 10.91 0.56
N CYS A 326 -10.32 11.01 1.13
CA CYS A 326 -9.18 11.60 0.44
C CYS A 326 -8.92 10.93 -0.93
N ARG A 327 -8.91 9.60 -0.96
CA ARG A 327 -8.74 8.82 -2.19
C ARG A 327 -9.89 9.00 -3.18
N GLN A 328 -11.12 9.20 -2.69
CA GLN A 328 -12.28 9.49 -3.54
C GLN A 328 -12.29 10.91 -4.11
N MET A 329 -11.45 11.82 -3.61
CA MET A 329 -11.37 13.19 -4.12
C MET A 329 -10.13 13.43 -4.97
N SER A 330 -9.12 12.56 -4.88
CA SER A 330 -7.85 12.70 -5.61
C SER A 330 -7.95 12.50 -7.12
N TRP A 331 -9.13 12.17 -7.67
CA TRP A 331 -9.37 12.16 -9.12
C TRP A 331 -9.47 13.56 -9.72
N ARG A 332 -9.66 14.61 -8.90
CA ARG A 332 -9.66 16.01 -9.35
C ARG A 332 -8.22 16.51 -9.49
N PRO A 333 -7.69 16.71 -10.71
CA PRO A 333 -6.27 17.02 -10.91
C PRO A 333 -5.88 18.40 -10.36
N ASN A 334 -6.83 19.35 -10.28
CA ASN A 334 -6.61 20.67 -9.71
C ASN A 334 -6.61 20.68 -8.17
N VAL A 335 -6.93 19.58 -7.49
CA VAL A 335 -7.02 19.54 -6.02
C VAL A 335 -6.05 18.51 -5.44
N SER A 336 -5.14 18.95 -4.57
CA SER A 336 -4.35 18.04 -3.73
C SER A 336 -5.13 17.74 -2.46
N VAL A 337 -5.37 16.46 -2.15
CA VAL A 337 -6.13 16.06 -0.95
C VAL A 337 -5.36 15.03 -0.15
N VAL A 338 -5.02 15.32 1.11
CA VAL A 338 -4.17 14.45 1.93
C VAL A 338 -4.79 14.19 3.28
N ALA A 339 -4.72 12.94 3.77
CA ALA A 339 -5.03 12.60 5.15
C ALA A 339 -3.76 12.72 5.99
N LEU A 340 -3.71 13.66 6.93
CA LEU A 340 -2.56 13.91 7.79
C LEU A 340 -2.84 13.36 9.20
N HIS A 341 -2.08 12.38 9.66
CA HIS A 341 -1.98 12.12 11.09
C HIS A 341 -1.01 13.12 11.71
N PRO A 342 -1.43 13.87 12.74
CA PRO A 342 -0.64 14.99 13.27
C PRO A 342 0.52 14.55 14.19
N GLY A 343 0.75 13.25 14.37
CA GLY A 343 1.56 12.74 15.48
C GLY A 343 0.76 12.64 16.77
N THR A 344 1.45 12.24 17.84
CA THR A 344 0.92 12.16 19.21
C THR A 344 1.16 13.48 19.91
N VAL A 345 0.30 14.47 19.65
CA VAL A 345 0.40 15.82 20.22
C VAL A 345 -0.45 15.93 21.49
N LYS A 346 0.13 16.43 22.58
CA LYS A 346 -0.61 16.67 23.83
C LYS A 346 -1.76 17.65 23.59
N SER A 347 -3.00 17.16 23.75
CA SER A 347 -4.21 17.95 23.51
C SER A 347 -5.41 17.37 24.25
N ASP A 348 -6.51 18.13 24.34
CA ASP A 348 -7.75 17.71 24.99
C ASP A 348 -8.39 16.44 24.39
N ILE A 349 -8.06 16.10 23.14
CA ILE A 349 -8.56 14.88 22.47
C ILE A 349 -7.81 13.64 22.95
N VAL A 350 -6.55 13.80 23.38
CA VAL A 350 -5.73 12.70 23.89
C VAL A 350 -6.07 12.50 25.37
N PRO A 351 -6.50 11.29 25.79
CA PRO A 351 -6.75 11.00 27.20
C PRO A 351 -5.52 11.33 28.06
N GLU A 352 -5.75 11.86 29.27
CA GLU A 352 -4.66 12.37 30.14
C GLU A 352 -3.56 11.33 30.39
N PHE A 353 -3.93 10.06 30.57
CA PHE A 353 -2.96 8.97 30.77
C PHE A 353 -2.04 8.73 29.57
N PHE A 354 -2.42 9.17 28.37
CA PHE A 354 -1.59 9.13 27.17
C PHE A 354 -0.65 10.34 27.03
N TRP A 355 -0.83 11.41 27.80
CA TRP A 355 -0.02 12.63 27.64
C TRP A 355 1.48 12.43 27.83
N ARG A 356 1.90 11.46 28.65
CA ARG A 356 3.33 11.14 28.84
C ARG A 356 3.99 10.54 27.58
N PHE A 357 3.20 10.04 26.64
CA PHE A 357 3.66 9.51 25.36
C PHE A 357 3.47 10.52 24.22
N ALA A 358 2.81 11.64 24.51
CA ALA A 358 2.53 12.69 23.55
C ALA A 358 3.72 13.65 23.43
N GLU A 359 4.84 13.11 22.94
CA GLU A 359 6.12 13.81 22.80
C GLU A 359 6.19 14.70 21.55
N ASP A 360 5.20 14.63 20.65
CA ASP A 360 5.21 15.40 19.39
C ASP A 360 4.71 16.83 19.60
N THR A 361 5.42 17.79 19.02
CA THR A 361 5.03 19.20 19.11
C THR A 361 3.89 19.54 18.14
N PRO A 362 3.04 20.53 18.46
CA PRO A 362 2.09 21.07 17.49
C PRO A 362 2.77 21.63 16.23
N ALA A 363 4.03 22.11 16.36
CA ALA A 363 4.80 22.66 15.26
C ALA A 363 5.10 21.62 14.18
N LEU A 364 5.39 20.36 14.56
CA LEU A 364 5.57 19.24 13.63
C LEU A 364 4.34 19.07 12.71
N ALA A 365 3.15 19.03 13.28
CA ALA A 365 1.89 18.89 12.55
C ALA A 365 1.63 20.09 11.63
N GLY A 366 1.84 21.31 12.14
CA GLY A 366 1.64 22.54 11.39
C GLY A 366 2.63 22.71 10.24
N GLY A 367 3.92 22.47 10.47
CA GLY A 367 4.96 22.55 9.44
C GLY A 367 4.73 21.54 8.32
N THR A 368 4.37 20.29 8.67
CA THR A 368 3.99 19.27 7.69
C THR A 368 2.76 19.72 6.88
N ALA A 369 1.75 20.31 7.54
CA ALA A 369 0.59 20.84 6.84
C ALA A 369 0.95 21.97 5.86
N VAL A 370 1.89 22.86 6.21
CA VAL A 370 2.39 23.88 5.28
C VAL A 370 3.12 23.23 4.10
N TRP A 371 4.01 22.26 4.33
CA TRP A 371 4.71 21.52 3.27
C TRP A 371 3.74 20.84 2.29
N LEU A 372 2.64 20.25 2.78
CA LEU A 372 1.60 19.62 1.93
C LEU A 372 0.89 20.58 0.97
N THR A 373 1.08 21.90 1.10
CA THR A 373 0.53 22.91 0.19
C THR A 373 1.48 23.30 -0.96
N THR A 374 2.66 22.68 -1.03
CA THR A 374 3.65 22.91 -2.08
C THR A 374 3.39 22.05 -3.31
N GLU A 375 3.99 22.42 -4.45
CA GLU A 375 3.96 21.60 -5.66
C GLU A 375 4.72 20.27 -5.45
N GLU A 376 5.83 20.31 -4.72
CA GLU A 376 6.65 19.13 -4.41
C GLU A 376 5.85 18.04 -3.70
N ALA A 377 4.94 18.41 -2.80
CA ALA A 377 4.14 17.47 -2.04
C ALA A 377 2.92 16.89 -2.80
N ARG A 378 2.63 17.32 -4.04
CA ARG A 378 1.39 16.92 -4.73
C ARG A 378 1.29 15.42 -5.02
N PHE A 379 2.40 14.69 -5.07
CA PHE A 379 2.38 13.22 -5.18
C PHE A 379 1.71 12.56 -3.96
N MET A 380 1.57 13.26 -2.83
CA MET A 380 0.83 12.77 -1.67
C MET A 380 -0.69 12.89 -1.80
N SER A 381 -1.22 13.48 -2.88
CA SER A 381 -2.67 13.54 -3.11
C SER A 381 -3.29 12.14 -3.15
N GLY A 382 -4.40 11.96 -2.42
CA GLY A 382 -5.10 10.70 -2.22
C GLY A 382 -4.44 9.74 -1.23
N ARG A 383 -3.38 10.17 -0.53
CA ARG A 383 -2.59 9.34 0.40
C ARG A 383 -2.74 9.80 1.85
N PHE A 384 -2.28 8.93 2.74
CA PHE A 384 -2.05 9.24 4.13
C PHE A 384 -0.59 9.61 4.37
N ILE A 385 -0.35 10.51 5.31
CA ILE A 385 0.98 10.82 5.85
C ILE A 385 0.92 10.95 7.37
N SER A 386 1.93 10.43 8.08
CA SER A 386 2.19 10.80 9.47
C SER A 386 3.14 12.00 9.53
N ALA A 387 2.84 13.00 10.36
CA ALA A 387 3.70 14.16 10.55
C ALA A 387 5.12 13.80 11.03
N ASN A 388 5.28 12.67 11.72
CA ASN A 388 6.59 12.19 12.16
C ASN A 388 7.48 11.74 11.01
N TRP A 389 6.93 11.45 9.82
CA TRP A 389 7.72 10.97 8.70
C TRP A 389 8.58 12.08 8.08
N CYS A 390 9.81 11.74 7.69
CA CYS A 390 10.73 12.69 7.08
C CYS A 390 10.32 13.00 5.64
N VAL A 391 9.89 14.24 5.37
CA VAL A 391 9.41 14.64 4.03
C VAL A 391 10.51 14.57 2.98
N LYS A 392 11.78 14.78 3.36
CA LYS A 392 12.93 14.62 2.45
C LYS A 392 13.05 13.18 1.94
N GLU A 393 12.83 12.20 2.81
CA GLU A 393 12.84 10.79 2.42
C GLU A 393 11.61 10.42 1.58
N LEU A 394 10.43 10.99 1.90
CA LEU A 394 9.24 10.80 1.07
C LEU A 394 9.45 11.33 -0.36
N VAL A 395 10.05 12.51 -0.50
CA VAL A 395 10.39 13.09 -1.81
C VAL A 395 11.41 12.23 -2.54
N ALA A 396 12.44 11.74 -1.86
CA ALA A 396 13.43 10.83 -2.46
C ALA A 396 12.82 9.50 -2.94
N ARG A 397 11.71 9.07 -2.33
CA ARG A 397 10.97 7.84 -2.66
C ARG A 397 9.72 8.11 -3.50
N LYS A 398 9.58 9.30 -4.09
CA LYS A 398 8.38 9.70 -4.83
C LYS A 398 7.98 8.69 -5.91
N GLU A 399 8.94 8.27 -6.74
CA GLU A 399 8.67 7.36 -7.87
C GLU A 399 8.14 5.99 -7.39
N GLU A 400 8.76 5.40 -6.37
CA GLU A 400 8.31 4.17 -5.70
C GLU A 400 6.88 4.33 -5.15
N ILE A 401 6.63 5.40 -4.38
CA ILE A 401 5.33 5.70 -3.76
C ILE A 401 4.22 5.88 -4.81
N GLU A 402 4.56 6.42 -5.98
CA GLU A 402 3.63 6.60 -7.09
C GLU A 402 3.35 5.30 -7.82
N GLN A 403 4.38 4.58 -8.24
CA GLN A 403 4.28 3.35 -9.03
C GLN A 403 3.61 2.21 -8.26
N GLU A 404 4.01 1.99 -7.01
CA GLU A 404 3.47 0.92 -6.17
C GLU A 404 2.17 1.34 -5.44
N GLY A 405 1.77 2.61 -5.57
CA GLY A 405 0.55 3.11 -4.93
C GLY A 405 0.58 3.09 -3.40
N LEU A 406 1.78 3.25 -2.80
CA LEU A 406 2.00 3.23 -1.35
C LEU A 406 1.27 4.38 -0.62
N CYS A 407 1.19 4.24 0.70
CA CYS A 407 0.52 5.18 1.61
C CYS A 407 -0.98 5.38 1.32
N LYS A 408 -1.63 4.41 0.68
CA LYS A 408 -3.08 4.38 0.45
C LYS A 408 -3.71 3.27 1.27
N VAL A 409 -4.83 3.56 1.93
CA VAL A 409 -5.65 2.50 2.54
C VAL A 409 -6.45 1.79 1.45
N GLY A 410 -6.41 0.47 1.47
CA GLY A 410 -7.04 -0.42 0.51
C GLY A 410 -7.15 -1.84 1.05
N MET A 411 -7.91 -2.68 0.35
CA MET A 411 -7.98 -4.10 0.63
C MET A 411 -6.72 -4.78 0.10
N ILE A 412 -6.02 -5.50 0.97
CA ILE A 412 -4.91 -6.38 0.60
C ILE A 412 -5.48 -7.79 0.55
N GLY A 413 -5.68 -8.31 -0.65
CA GLY A 413 -6.23 -9.65 -0.85
C GLY A 413 -6.43 -9.96 -2.33
N THR A 414 -6.29 -11.23 -2.69
CA THR A 414 -6.39 -11.72 -4.07
C THR A 414 -7.83 -11.80 -4.57
N VAL A 415 -8.57 -10.70 -4.71
CA VAL A 415 -9.95 -10.82 -5.21
C VAL A 415 -10.03 -11.40 -6.63
N GLY A 416 -10.92 -12.36 -6.84
CA GLY A 416 -11.11 -13.00 -8.14
C GLY A 416 -11.35 -14.51 -8.04
N LEU A 417 -11.57 -15.14 -9.20
CA LEU A 417 -11.87 -16.58 -9.34
C LEU A 417 -10.80 -17.49 -8.72
N ASP A 418 -9.56 -17.04 -8.63
CA ASP A 418 -8.44 -17.81 -8.09
C ASP A 418 -8.61 -18.20 -6.62
N GLN A 419 -9.36 -17.42 -5.82
CA GLN A 419 -9.68 -17.77 -4.43
C GLN A 419 -10.77 -18.84 -4.31
N PHE A 420 -11.57 -19.03 -5.37
CA PHE A 420 -12.67 -19.99 -5.43
C PHE A 420 -12.26 -21.31 -6.09
N LYS A 421 -10.97 -21.51 -6.36
CA LYS A 421 -10.39 -22.82 -6.70
C LYS A 421 -10.41 -23.74 -5.47
N ASN A 422 -11.60 -24.03 -4.95
CA ASN A 422 -11.86 -25.20 -4.13
C ASN A 422 -11.82 -26.41 -5.09
N PRO A 423 -11.03 -27.47 -4.82
CA PRO A 423 -10.90 -28.61 -5.73
C PRO A 423 -12.22 -29.34 -6.05
N ASN A 424 -13.33 -29.04 -5.37
CA ASN A 424 -14.60 -29.77 -5.48
C ASN A 424 -15.83 -28.95 -5.93
N PHE A 425 -15.71 -27.68 -6.39
CA PHE A 425 -16.89 -26.96 -6.88
C PHE A 425 -16.54 -26.03 -8.05
N SER A 426 -17.02 -26.38 -9.25
CA SER A 426 -16.88 -25.56 -10.46
C SER A 426 -18.20 -24.86 -10.75
N LEU A 427 -18.17 -23.55 -11.02
CA LEU A 427 -19.17 -22.86 -11.84
C LEU A 427 -18.61 -21.56 -12.44
N LYS A 428 -18.14 -21.70 -13.69
CA LYS A 428 -18.28 -20.85 -14.89
C LYS A 428 -18.52 -19.32 -14.73
N ALA A 429 -17.46 -18.53 -15.02
CA ALA A 429 -17.31 -17.30 -15.86
C ALA A 429 -18.43 -16.20 -15.98
N PRO A 430 -18.15 -14.98 -16.52
CA PRO A 430 -17.03 -14.03 -16.30
C PRO A 430 -17.48 -12.53 -16.22
N LEU A 431 -16.58 -11.57 -15.90
CA LEU A 431 -16.67 -10.19 -16.45
C LEU A 431 -15.33 -9.40 -16.38
N HIS A 432 -14.99 -8.78 -17.52
CA HIS A 432 -13.74 -8.09 -17.94
C HIS A 432 -13.63 -6.60 -17.60
N VAL A 433 -12.39 -6.08 -17.55
CA VAL A 433 -11.86 -4.88 -18.27
C VAL A 433 -10.33 -5.08 -18.45
N SER A 434 -9.81 -5.54 -19.59
CA SER A 434 -9.42 -4.83 -20.84
C SER A 434 -8.19 -3.92 -20.75
N THR A 435 -7.03 -4.46 -21.14
CA THR A 435 -5.86 -3.73 -21.70
C THR A 435 -5.16 -4.58 -22.76
N MET A 436 -5.92 -5.39 -23.50
CA MET A 436 -5.36 -6.11 -24.65
C MET A 436 -5.29 -5.18 -25.87
N GLY A 437 -4.26 -5.32 -26.69
CA GLY A 437 -4.32 -4.85 -28.07
C GLY A 437 -5.38 -5.62 -28.88
N LYS A 438 -5.51 -5.34 -30.18
CA LYS A 438 -6.59 -5.87 -31.00
C LYS A 438 -6.35 -7.34 -31.37
N ILE A 439 -7.24 -8.24 -30.97
CA ILE A 439 -7.30 -9.61 -31.53
C ILE A 439 -7.85 -9.51 -32.96
N ILE A 440 -7.06 -9.93 -33.95
CA ILE A 440 -7.51 -9.94 -35.35
C ILE A 440 -8.24 -11.25 -35.65
N SER A 441 -7.72 -12.38 -35.17
CA SER A 441 -8.39 -13.67 -35.28
C SER A 441 -7.98 -14.61 -34.15
N LEU A 442 -8.91 -15.45 -33.73
CA LEU A 442 -8.68 -16.58 -32.83
C LEU A 442 -9.72 -17.66 -33.13
N ARG A 443 -9.27 -18.87 -33.48
CA ARG A 443 -10.12 -20.01 -33.90
C ARG A 443 -9.47 -21.33 -33.52
N LEU A 444 -10.25 -22.40 -33.41
CA LEU A 444 -9.69 -23.72 -33.15
C LEU A 444 -8.81 -24.18 -34.34
N PRO A 445 -7.64 -24.79 -34.09
CA PRO A 445 -6.90 -25.48 -35.15
C PRO A 445 -7.77 -26.54 -35.82
N ALA A 446 -7.58 -26.77 -37.12
CA ALA A 446 -8.37 -27.72 -37.92
C ALA A 446 -8.32 -29.17 -37.40
N LEU A 447 -7.35 -29.49 -36.55
CA LEU A 447 -7.29 -30.76 -35.82
C LEU A 447 -8.45 -30.93 -34.82
N TYR A 448 -8.88 -29.83 -34.20
CA TYR A 448 -9.89 -29.81 -33.14
C TYR A 448 -11.29 -29.44 -33.66
N ASP A 449 -11.38 -28.76 -34.80
CA ASP A 449 -12.63 -28.43 -35.46
C ASP A 449 -12.49 -28.55 -37.00
N PRO A 450 -12.58 -29.78 -37.56
CA PRO A 450 -12.35 -30.03 -38.98
C PRO A 450 -13.48 -29.54 -39.89
N ASP A 451 -14.68 -29.33 -39.34
CA ASP A 451 -15.88 -28.93 -40.07
C ASP A 451 -16.13 -27.41 -40.00
N ALA A 452 -15.28 -26.66 -39.29
CA ALA A 452 -15.36 -25.22 -39.21
C ALA A 452 -15.32 -24.57 -40.60
N PRO A 453 -16.25 -23.66 -40.94
CA PRO A 453 -16.20 -22.96 -42.21
C PRO A 453 -14.89 -22.17 -42.28
N VAL A 454 -14.02 -22.54 -43.24
CA VAL A 454 -12.74 -21.87 -43.48
C VAL A 454 -13.00 -20.52 -44.15
N GLN A 455 -13.56 -19.57 -43.41
CA GLN A 455 -13.58 -18.18 -43.84
C GLN A 455 -12.13 -17.68 -43.89
N ASN A 456 -11.78 -16.83 -44.86
CA ASN A 456 -10.47 -16.16 -45.03
C ASN A 456 -9.93 -15.54 -43.72
N SER A 457 -9.39 -16.34 -42.81
CA SER A 457 -9.08 -15.91 -41.44
C SER A 457 -7.64 -16.18 -41.02
N GLY A 458 -6.81 -16.78 -41.89
CA GLY A 458 -5.36 -16.79 -41.71
C GLY A 458 -4.73 -15.42 -42.03
N PRO A 459 -3.60 -15.06 -41.40
CA PRO A 459 -2.90 -13.82 -41.75
C PRO A 459 -2.41 -13.87 -43.21
N SER A 460 -2.31 -12.69 -43.85
CA SER A 460 -1.72 -12.63 -45.19
C SER A 460 -0.25 -13.06 -45.17
N ILE A 461 0.26 -13.59 -46.28
CA ILE A 461 1.67 -13.98 -46.38
C ILE A 461 2.60 -12.79 -46.07
N ASP A 462 2.21 -11.58 -46.48
CA ASP A 462 2.95 -10.35 -46.19
C ASP A 462 2.96 -10.01 -44.69
N TRP A 463 1.90 -10.32 -43.95
CA TRP A 463 1.83 -10.09 -42.51
C TRP A 463 2.73 -11.05 -41.72
N VAL A 464 2.74 -12.33 -42.12
CA VAL A 464 3.59 -13.38 -41.52
C VAL A 464 5.07 -13.10 -41.80
N SER A 465 5.38 -12.48 -42.93
CA SER A 465 6.75 -12.20 -43.36
C SER A 465 7.52 -11.33 -42.38
N GLY A 466 8.83 -11.58 -42.28
CA GLY A 466 9.74 -10.88 -41.38
C GLY A 466 10.16 -11.70 -40.16
N ARG A 467 10.84 -11.03 -39.22
CA ARG A 467 11.41 -11.65 -38.03
C ARG A 467 10.42 -11.77 -36.90
N TRP A 468 10.29 -12.97 -36.33
CA TRP A 468 9.49 -13.25 -35.15
C TRP A 468 10.34 -13.84 -34.04
N HIS A 469 9.95 -13.55 -32.79
CA HIS A 469 10.65 -14.04 -31.61
C HIS A 469 9.74 -14.99 -30.84
N ILE A 470 10.23 -16.17 -30.47
CA ILE A 470 9.49 -17.09 -29.62
C ILE A 470 9.54 -16.54 -28.20
N SER A 471 8.39 -16.09 -27.68
CA SER A 471 8.28 -15.56 -26.32
C SER A 471 8.00 -16.67 -25.30
N HIS A 472 7.10 -17.59 -25.65
CA HIS A 472 6.69 -18.71 -24.81
C HIS A 472 6.52 -19.95 -25.68
N SER A 473 6.75 -21.12 -25.09
CA SER A 473 6.61 -22.39 -25.78
C SER A 473 6.21 -23.51 -24.81
N SER A 474 5.48 -24.50 -25.31
CA SER A 474 5.33 -25.80 -24.63
C SER A 474 6.29 -26.87 -25.18
N LEU A 475 7.02 -26.58 -26.26
CA LEU A 475 7.97 -27.50 -26.87
C LEU A 475 9.30 -27.51 -26.10
N PRO A 476 9.74 -28.66 -25.55
CA PRO A 476 10.96 -28.74 -24.75
C PRO A 476 12.24 -28.27 -25.46
N MET A 477 12.27 -28.33 -26.80
CA MET A 477 13.43 -27.94 -27.62
C MET A 477 13.77 -26.45 -27.54
N TRP A 478 12.82 -25.59 -27.15
CA TRP A 478 13.04 -24.15 -27.02
C TRP A 478 13.35 -23.74 -25.57
N LEU A 479 12.98 -24.57 -24.59
CA LEU A 479 13.09 -24.23 -23.16
C LEU A 479 14.52 -24.31 -22.61
N ASP A 480 15.41 -25.00 -23.31
CA ASP A 480 16.85 -25.08 -23.03
C ASP A 480 17.69 -24.27 -24.04
N LYS A 481 17.06 -23.29 -24.71
CA LYS A 481 17.67 -22.38 -25.69
C LYS A 481 17.39 -20.92 -25.31
N ARG A 482 18.07 -20.00 -26.01
CA ARG A 482 17.84 -18.56 -25.88
C ARG A 482 17.91 -17.86 -27.24
N ASN A 483 17.33 -16.66 -27.30
CA ASN A 483 17.26 -15.82 -28.51
C ASN A 483 16.67 -16.59 -29.72
N CYS A 484 15.61 -17.35 -29.48
CA CYS A 484 14.96 -18.14 -30.51
C CYS A 484 14.12 -17.23 -31.41
N THR A 485 14.52 -17.11 -32.67
CA THR A 485 13.81 -16.30 -33.68
C THR A 485 13.56 -17.08 -34.95
N VAL A 486 12.55 -16.67 -35.70
CA VAL A 486 12.22 -17.23 -37.01
C VAL A 486 12.07 -16.08 -38.02
N ASP A 487 12.82 -16.15 -39.11
CA ASP A 487 12.71 -15.22 -40.22
C ASP A 487 11.91 -15.88 -41.36
N TYR A 488 10.70 -15.36 -41.61
CA TYR A 488 9.83 -15.82 -42.70
C TYR A 488 9.99 -14.96 -43.96
N THR A 489 10.31 -15.57 -45.10
CA THR A 489 10.42 -14.86 -46.39
C THR A 489 9.52 -15.47 -47.46
N PRO A 490 8.64 -14.70 -48.13
CA PRO A 490 7.82 -15.20 -49.24
C PRO A 490 8.66 -15.80 -50.36
N LEU A 491 8.26 -16.99 -50.80
CA LEU A 491 8.79 -17.63 -52.00
C LEU A 491 7.75 -17.59 -53.12
N ALA A 492 8.22 -17.70 -54.37
CA ALA A 492 7.32 -17.88 -55.49
C ALA A 492 6.43 -19.12 -55.26
N PRO A 493 5.12 -19.03 -55.56
CA PRO A 493 4.23 -20.19 -55.50
C PRO A 493 4.77 -21.36 -56.32
N ASN A 494 4.44 -22.59 -55.93
CA ASN A 494 4.81 -23.75 -56.75
C ASN A 494 4.03 -23.78 -58.07
N SER A 495 4.32 -24.76 -58.94
CA SER A 495 3.63 -24.94 -60.23
C SER A 495 2.12 -25.10 -60.13
N SER A 496 1.59 -25.43 -58.95
CA SER A 496 0.16 -25.57 -58.65
C SER A 496 -0.45 -24.32 -58.00
N GLY A 497 0.31 -23.23 -57.89
CA GLY A 497 -0.16 -21.97 -57.29
C GLY A 497 -0.18 -21.94 -55.75
N VAL A 498 0.36 -22.97 -55.08
CA VAL A 498 0.39 -23.05 -53.61
C VAL A 498 1.44 -22.11 -53.04
N LEU A 499 1.07 -21.34 -52.03
CA LEU A 499 1.94 -20.40 -51.32
C LEU A 499 3.10 -21.12 -50.63
N ARG A 500 4.26 -20.46 -50.60
CA ARG A 500 5.47 -20.98 -49.98
C ARG A 500 6.18 -19.89 -49.18
N LEU A 501 6.75 -20.28 -48.04
CA LEU A 501 7.55 -19.42 -47.16
C LEU A 501 8.89 -20.09 -46.89
N ASP A 502 9.97 -19.36 -47.11
CA ASP A 502 11.27 -19.67 -46.54
C ASP A 502 11.23 -19.44 -45.03
N ASP A 503 11.85 -20.35 -44.28
CA ASP A 503 11.84 -20.36 -42.82
C ASP A 503 13.26 -20.58 -42.32
N MET A 504 13.83 -19.51 -41.76
CA MET A 504 15.14 -19.54 -41.15
C MET A 504 15.00 -19.37 -39.64
N VAL A 505 15.21 -20.46 -38.91
CA VAL A 505 15.21 -20.46 -37.45
C VAL A 505 16.61 -20.16 -36.93
N HIS A 506 16.72 -19.24 -36.00
CA HIS A 506 17.94 -18.91 -35.28
C HIS A 506 17.76 -19.19 -33.79
N TYR A 507 18.79 -19.77 -33.16
CA TYR A 507 18.81 -19.95 -31.71
C TYR A 507 20.22 -20.06 -31.18
N GLN A 508 20.40 -19.88 -29.87
CA GLN A 508 21.64 -20.14 -29.15
C GLN A 508 21.40 -21.17 -28.04
N THR A 509 22.42 -21.96 -27.71
CA THR A 509 22.37 -22.76 -26.48
C THR A 509 22.56 -21.85 -25.27
N LEU A 510 22.11 -22.28 -24.09
CA LEU A 510 22.26 -21.47 -22.87
C LEU A 510 23.72 -21.17 -22.50
N THR A 511 24.67 -21.96 -23.02
CA THR A 511 26.08 -21.93 -22.66
C THR A 511 27.00 -21.42 -23.76
N SER A 512 26.48 -21.08 -24.95
CA SER A 512 27.28 -20.66 -26.11
C SER A 512 26.66 -19.45 -26.78
N ASP A 513 27.51 -18.50 -27.16
CA ASP A 513 27.10 -17.34 -27.97
C ASP A 513 27.03 -17.67 -29.48
N SER A 514 27.40 -18.89 -29.88
CA SER A 514 27.28 -19.33 -31.27
C SER A 514 25.82 -19.44 -31.71
N VAL A 515 25.42 -18.66 -32.72
CA VAL A 515 24.08 -18.75 -33.32
C VAL A 515 24.01 -19.99 -34.22
N SER A 516 23.09 -20.89 -33.88
CA SER A 516 22.72 -22.03 -34.71
C SER A 516 21.58 -21.65 -35.65
N GLN A 517 21.58 -22.24 -36.84
CA GLN A 517 20.59 -21.97 -37.89
C GLN A 517 19.95 -23.26 -38.39
N ILE A 518 18.64 -23.24 -38.60
CA ILE A 518 17.91 -24.31 -39.27
C ILE A 518 17.12 -23.69 -40.41
N HIS A 519 17.34 -24.20 -41.61
CA HIS A 519 16.65 -23.76 -42.81
C HIS A 519 15.57 -24.77 -43.23
N ALA A 520 14.41 -24.24 -43.62
CA ALA A 520 13.28 -25.00 -44.08
C ALA A 520 12.42 -24.22 -45.07
N VAL A 521 11.51 -24.95 -45.73
CA VAL A 521 10.46 -24.37 -46.54
C VAL A 521 9.09 -24.84 -46.05
N ASN A 522 8.22 -23.88 -45.79
CA ASN A 522 6.81 -24.10 -45.50
C ASN A 522 6.00 -24.06 -46.79
N THR A 523 5.11 -25.04 -46.96
CA THR A 523 4.14 -25.10 -48.06
C THR A 523 2.73 -24.99 -47.48
N GLY A 524 1.94 -24.03 -47.96
CA GLY A 524 0.60 -23.79 -47.44
C GLY A 524 -0.37 -24.94 -47.75
N TRP A 525 -1.39 -25.13 -46.91
CA TRP A 525 -2.44 -26.12 -47.12
C TRP A 525 -3.52 -25.61 -48.07
N GLU A 526 -3.97 -26.48 -48.98
CA GLU A 526 -5.09 -26.16 -49.84
C GLU A 526 -6.37 -26.00 -49.00
N GLY A 527 -7.09 -24.89 -49.18
CA GLY A 527 -8.32 -24.62 -48.45
C GLY A 527 -8.14 -24.18 -46.98
N ASN A 528 -6.92 -24.15 -46.42
CA ASN A 528 -6.65 -23.58 -45.09
C ASN A 528 -5.54 -22.52 -45.14
N PRO A 529 -5.89 -21.21 -45.11
CA PRO A 529 -4.91 -20.12 -45.26
C PRO A 529 -3.97 -19.94 -44.06
N ALA A 530 -4.20 -20.62 -42.93
CA ALA A 530 -3.34 -20.53 -41.75
C ALA A 530 -2.49 -21.79 -41.51
N GLY A 531 -2.71 -22.83 -42.32
CA GLY A 531 -2.04 -24.13 -42.18
C GLY A 531 -0.86 -24.29 -43.13
N TRP A 532 0.22 -24.87 -42.62
CA TRP A 532 1.48 -25.01 -43.31
C TRP A 532 2.15 -26.34 -43.01
N THR A 533 2.83 -26.90 -44.01
CA THR A 533 3.73 -28.05 -43.83
C THR A 533 5.17 -27.57 -43.96
N TRP A 534 5.89 -27.64 -42.84
CA TRP A 534 7.32 -27.36 -42.73
C TRP A 534 8.15 -28.54 -43.23
N ARG A 535 9.19 -28.29 -44.02
CA ARG A 535 10.19 -29.28 -44.43
C ARG A 535 11.60 -28.70 -44.38
N GLY A 536 12.49 -29.35 -43.64
CA GLY A 536 13.90 -28.96 -43.56
C GLY A 536 14.63 -29.14 -44.91
N THR A 537 15.59 -28.28 -45.20
CA THR A 537 16.32 -28.26 -46.49
C THR A 537 17.73 -28.87 -46.44
N GLY A 538 18.19 -29.30 -45.25
CA GLY A 538 19.51 -29.90 -45.03
C GLY A 538 19.51 -31.43 -45.15
N TRP A 539 20.69 -32.02 -45.36
CA TRP A 539 20.86 -33.47 -45.56
C TRP A 539 20.30 -34.36 -44.43
N ILE A 540 20.31 -33.88 -43.18
CA ILE A 540 19.71 -34.53 -42.00
C ILE A 540 18.24 -34.14 -41.84
N THR A 541 17.86 -32.91 -42.20
CA THR A 541 16.53 -32.34 -41.91
C THR A 541 15.50 -32.55 -43.03
N GLN A 542 15.91 -33.00 -44.23
CA GLN A 542 15.02 -33.30 -45.36
C GLN A 542 13.98 -34.41 -45.08
N PHE A 543 14.21 -35.24 -44.06
CA PHE A 543 13.28 -36.29 -43.63
C PHE A 543 12.37 -35.86 -42.46
N ILE A 544 12.52 -34.62 -41.99
CA ILE A 544 11.72 -34.06 -40.91
C ILE A 544 10.68 -33.14 -41.54
N SER A 545 9.41 -33.51 -41.39
CA SER A 545 8.27 -32.68 -41.75
C SER A 545 7.39 -32.45 -40.53
N CYS A 546 6.88 -31.24 -40.37
CA CYS A 546 5.95 -30.89 -39.31
C CYS A 546 4.81 -30.05 -39.87
N ASP A 547 3.59 -30.39 -39.49
CA ASP A 547 2.40 -29.63 -39.82
C ASP A 547 2.12 -28.62 -38.69
N TRP A 548 1.94 -27.36 -39.04
CA TRP A 548 1.60 -26.32 -38.08
C TRP A 548 0.52 -25.38 -38.59
N GLU A 549 -0.19 -24.75 -37.66
CA GLU A 549 -1.27 -23.81 -37.97
C GLU A 549 -1.23 -22.59 -37.05
N ILE A 550 -1.34 -21.39 -37.62
CA ILE A 550 -1.60 -20.16 -36.85
C ILE A 550 -3.09 -20.14 -36.51
N PHE A 551 -3.40 -20.28 -35.23
CA PHE A 551 -4.79 -20.35 -34.78
C PHE A 551 -5.23 -19.10 -34.01
N GLY A 552 -4.29 -18.21 -33.67
CA GLY A 552 -4.59 -16.88 -33.15
C GLY A 552 -3.51 -15.86 -33.49
N TYR A 553 -3.91 -14.61 -33.78
CA TYR A 553 -2.99 -13.49 -33.99
C TYR A 553 -3.66 -12.14 -33.79
N GLY A 554 -2.85 -11.12 -33.51
CA GLY A 554 -3.31 -9.76 -33.29
C GLY A 554 -2.20 -8.75 -33.07
N GLU A 555 -2.62 -7.55 -32.68
CA GLU A 555 -1.77 -6.41 -32.38
C GLU A 555 -1.61 -6.26 -30.86
N LEU A 556 -0.45 -5.79 -30.42
CA LEU A 556 -0.13 -5.49 -29.03
C LEU A 556 -0.43 -4.03 -28.67
N SER A 557 -0.79 -3.76 -27.41
CA SER A 557 -1.30 -2.45 -26.96
C SER A 557 -0.30 -1.29 -27.11
N GLY A 558 0.99 -1.57 -26.91
CA GLY A 558 2.12 -0.65 -27.10
C GLY A 558 2.77 -0.67 -28.49
N GLY A 559 2.15 -1.30 -29.49
CA GLY A 559 2.67 -1.43 -30.86
C GLY A 559 3.53 -2.69 -31.10
N GLY A 560 3.30 -3.33 -32.25
CA GLY A 560 3.85 -4.66 -32.57
C GLY A 560 2.76 -5.72 -32.65
N ASP A 561 3.16 -6.95 -32.97
CA ASP A 561 2.27 -8.05 -33.32
C ASP A 561 2.54 -9.29 -32.46
N TRP A 562 1.53 -10.14 -32.34
CA TRP A 562 1.65 -11.48 -31.74
C TRP A 562 0.93 -12.52 -32.60
N MET A 563 1.42 -13.76 -32.57
CA MET A 563 0.71 -14.92 -33.10
C MET A 563 1.00 -16.18 -32.29
N ILE A 564 0.02 -17.06 -32.21
CA ILE A 564 0.16 -18.37 -31.57
C ILE A 564 -0.02 -19.48 -32.60
N MET A 565 0.94 -20.40 -32.60
CA MET A 565 0.99 -21.53 -33.53
C MET A 565 0.78 -22.84 -32.78
N HIS A 566 0.06 -23.75 -33.42
CA HIS A 566 -0.04 -25.14 -32.99
C HIS A 566 0.75 -26.05 -33.94
N PHE A 567 1.66 -26.84 -33.39
CA PHE A 567 2.46 -27.83 -34.09
C PHE A 567 1.89 -29.23 -33.83
N ARG A 568 1.64 -29.99 -34.90
CA ARG A 568 1.21 -31.39 -34.79
C ARG A 568 2.38 -32.28 -34.36
N ALA A 569 2.05 -33.32 -33.60
CA ALA A 569 3.01 -34.35 -33.27
C ALA A 569 3.57 -35.01 -34.53
N THR A 570 4.87 -35.25 -34.53
CA THR A 570 5.55 -36.08 -35.53
C THR A 570 6.00 -37.38 -34.89
N TRP A 571 6.60 -38.28 -35.66
CA TRP A 571 7.22 -39.48 -35.08
C TRP A 571 8.45 -39.15 -34.20
N LEU A 572 8.99 -37.92 -34.26
CA LEU A 572 10.15 -37.45 -33.49
C LEU A 572 9.79 -36.44 -32.38
N THR A 573 8.67 -35.73 -32.49
CA THR A 573 8.34 -34.60 -31.62
C THR A 573 6.88 -34.66 -31.16
N LYS A 574 6.62 -34.27 -29.91
CA LYS A 574 5.27 -34.11 -29.39
C LYS A 574 4.56 -32.92 -30.06
N ALA A 575 3.23 -32.93 -30.04
CA ALA A 575 2.46 -31.73 -30.35
C ALA A 575 2.85 -30.61 -29.37
N GLY A 576 2.74 -29.37 -29.81
CA GLY A 576 3.15 -28.23 -29.01
C GLY A 576 2.62 -26.92 -29.54
N LEU A 577 2.83 -25.89 -28.74
CA LEU A 577 2.42 -24.53 -29.00
C LEU A 577 3.65 -23.64 -28.91
N ASP A 578 3.70 -22.61 -29.76
CA ASP A 578 4.65 -21.49 -29.62
C ASP A 578 3.88 -20.17 -29.72
N LEU A 579 4.22 -19.22 -28.85
CA LEU A 579 3.73 -17.84 -28.86
C LEU A 579 4.83 -16.92 -29.38
N PHE A 580 4.60 -16.36 -30.55
CA PHE A 580 5.51 -15.45 -31.23
C PHE A 580 5.12 -14.00 -30.99
N VAL A 581 6.14 -13.14 -30.92
CA VAL A 581 5.99 -11.68 -30.78
C VAL A 581 6.98 -10.94 -31.66
N ARG A 582 6.59 -9.73 -32.05
CA ARG A 582 7.42 -8.84 -32.86
C ARG A 582 7.11 -7.37 -32.51
N GLY A 583 8.14 -6.55 -32.30
CA GLY A 583 8.01 -5.10 -32.15
C GLY A 583 7.75 -4.39 -33.49
N VAL A 584 7.47 -3.08 -33.44
CA VAL A 584 7.15 -2.26 -34.63
C VAL A 584 8.25 -2.27 -35.71
N ASP A 585 9.49 -2.52 -35.31
CA ASP A 585 10.70 -2.56 -36.14
C ASP A 585 11.23 -3.99 -36.40
N GLY A 586 10.51 -5.04 -35.97
CA GLY A 586 10.99 -6.42 -36.04
C GLY A 586 11.87 -6.84 -34.85
N ALA A 587 12.15 -5.94 -33.90
CA ALA A 587 12.91 -6.26 -32.71
C ALA A 587 12.11 -7.12 -31.72
N TYR A 588 12.82 -7.73 -30.77
CA TYR A 588 12.16 -8.41 -29.67
C TYR A 588 11.41 -7.39 -28.83
N ARG A 589 10.14 -7.67 -28.57
CA ARG A 589 9.35 -6.96 -27.57
C ARG A 589 8.84 -7.98 -26.56
N ARG A 590 9.21 -7.80 -25.29
CA ARG A 590 8.68 -8.60 -24.20
C ARG A 590 7.19 -8.31 -24.02
N LEU A 591 6.39 -9.37 -23.86
CA LEU A 591 4.99 -9.25 -23.42
C LEU A 591 4.98 -8.83 -21.95
N ASP A 592 4.20 -7.82 -21.62
CA ASP A 592 3.87 -7.60 -20.22
C ASP A 592 2.94 -8.71 -19.70
N GLU A 593 2.84 -8.84 -18.38
CA GLU A 593 2.05 -9.90 -17.76
C GLU A 593 0.56 -9.83 -18.13
N SER A 594 0.04 -8.62 -18.38
CA SER A 594 -1.37 -8.42 -18.75
C SER A 594 -1.65 -8.82 -20.20
N GLU A 595 -0.73 -8.52 -21.12
CA GLU A 595 -0.80 -8.91 -22.54
C GLU A 595 -0.71 -10.43 -22.67
N TYR A 596 0.25 -11.07 -22.00
CA TYR A 596 0.35 -12.54 -21.98
C TYR A 596 -0.91 -13.18 -21.39
N ALA A 597 -1.34 -12.74 -20.20
CA ALA A 597 -2.53 -13.30 -19.55
C ALA A 597 -3.79 -13.15 -20.41
N SER A 598 -3.94 -12.03 -21.11
CA SER A 598 -5.07 -11.82 -22.00
C SER A 598 -5.04 -12.73 -23.23
N ILE A 599 -3.88 -12.93 -23.86
CA ILE A 599 -3.73 -13.87 -24.99
C ILE A 599 -4.08 -15.28 -24.53
N VAL A 600 -3.51 -15.74 -23.42
CA VAL A 600 -3.73 -17.08 -22.88
C VAL A 600 -5.20 -17.27 -22.48
N ALA A 601 -5.84 -16.31 -21.83
CA ALA A 601 -7.23 -16.41 -21.42
C ALA A 601 -8.20 -16.58 -22.60
N GLU A 602 -7.96 -15.88 -23.71
CA GLU A 602 -8.78 -16.05 -24.91
C GLU A 602 -8.54 -17.41 -25.57
N VAL A 603 -7.29 -17.89 -25.59
CA VAL A 603 -6.96 -19.26 -26.05
C VAL A 603 -7.61 -20.31 -25.14
N GLU A 604 -7.63 -20.11 -23.82
CA GLU A 604 -8.32 -20.99 -22.86
C GLU A 604 -9.83 -21.03 -23.12
N LYS A 605 -10.45 -19.87 -23.34
CA LYS A 605 -11.88 -19.79 -23.69
C LYS A 605 -12.17 -20.54 -24.98
N LEU A 606 -11.36 -20.35 -26.01
CA LEU A 606 -11.48 -21.08 -27.27
C LEU A 606 -11.32 -22.60 -27.06
N ALA A 607 -10.37 -22.99 -26.22
CA ALA A 607 -10.02 -24.39 -25.94
C ALA A 607 -10.90 -25.04 -24.85
N THR A 608 -11.94 -24.37 -24.34
CA THR A 608 -12.70 -24.80 -23.14
C THR A 608 -13.13 -26.27 -23.18
N ASP A 609 -13.54 -26.76 -24.36
CA ASP A 609 -14.02 -28.13 -24.55
C ASP A 609 -12.94 -29.10 -25.11
N HIS A 610 -11.69 -28.64 -25.22
CA HIS A 610 -10.58 -29.38 -25.83
C HIS A 610 -9.43 -29.60 -24.82
N THR A 611 -9.54 -30.69 -24.06
CA THR A 611 -8.60 -31.04 -22.97
C THR A 611 -7.14 -31.18 -23.42
N GLU A 612 -6.88 -31.63 -24.65
CA GLU A 612 -5.52 -31.74 -25.18
C GLU A 612 -4.90 -30.36 -25.44
N LEU A 613 -5.64 -29.43 -26.04
CA LEU A 613 -5.16 -28.07 -26.30
C LEU A 613 -4.95 -27.30 -24.98
N LEU A 614 -5.84 -27.48 -24.00
CA LEU A 614 -5.65 -26.96 -22.63
C LEU A 614 -4.41 -27.54 -21.95
N SER A 615 -4.14 -28.84 -22.15
CA SER A 615 -2.94 -29.49 -21.62
C SER A 615 -1.66 -28.90 -22.22
N LEU A 616 -1.63 -28.64 -23.54
CA LEU A 616 -0.50 -27.98 -24.20
C LEU A 616 -0.31 -26.55 -23.69
N LEU A 617 -1.39 -25.80 -23.49
CA LEU A 617 -1.35 -24.43 -22.98
C LEU A 617 -0.85 -24.38 -21.53
N SER A 618 -1.24 -25.33 -20.69
CA SER A 618 -0.74 -25.43 -19.30
C SER A 618 0.78 -25.68 -19.20
N GLN A 619 1.41 -26.10 -20.30
CA GLN A 619 2.85 -26.36 -20.39
C GLN A 619 3.64 -25.15 -20.91
N PHE A 620 2.99 -24.03 -21.22
CA PHE A 620 3.68 -22.81 -21.67
C PHE A 620 4.68 -22.31 -20.65
N LYS A 621 5.91 -22.09 -21.11
CA LYS A 621 6.99 -21.49 -20.34
C LYS A 621 7.70 -20.42 -21.17
N PRO A 622 8.22 -19.36 -20.53
CA PRO A 622 8.97 -18.33 -21.24
C PRO A 622 10.25 -18.91 -21.86
N VAL A 623 10.54 -18.48 -23.08
CA VAL A 623 11.81 -18.74 -23.77
C VAL A 623 12.77 -17.59 -23.48
N LYS A 624 14.02 -17.91 -23.13
CA LYS A 624 14.99 -16.88 -22.70
C LYS A 624 15.41 -15.97 -23.85
N ASN A 625 15.51 -14.67 -23.60
CA ASN A 625 16.02 -13.70 -24.57
C ASN A 625 17.01 -12.72 -23.90
N ASP A 626 18.20 -12.56 -24.47
CA ASP A 626 19.30 -11.77 -23.89
C ASP A 626 19.00 -10.25 -23.89
N SER A 627 18.03 -9.81 -24.71
CA SER A 627 17.52 -8.44 -24.67
C SER A 627 16.72 -8.10 -23.39
N GLU A 628 16.51 -9.08 -22.49
CA GLU A 628 15.97 -8.88 -21.14
C GLU A 628 17.00 -8.31 -20.13
N ASN A 629 18.26 -8.10 -20.53
CA ASN A 629 19.32 -7.53 -19.67
C ASN A 629 19.95 -6.26 -20.28
N PRO A 630 19.47 -5.04 -19.96
CA PRO A 630 20.20 -3.81 -20.25
C PRO A 630 21.38 -3.55 -19.29
N THR A 631 21.52 -4.36 -18.23
CA THR A 631 22.55 -4.18 -17.20
C THR A 631 23.26 -5.51 -16.92
N GLY A 632 24.49 -5.64 -17.39
CA GLY A 632 25.37 -6.73 -16.98
C GLY A 632 25.59 -6.69 -15.47
N ALA A 633 25.03 -7.69 -14.78
CA ALA A 633 25.53 -8.17 -13.50
C ALA A 633 25.73 -9.68 -13.68
N VAL A 634 27.01 -10.08 -13.72
CA VAL A 634 27.48 -11.47 -13.67
C VAL A 634 27.34 -12.00 -12.26
#